data_AF-A0A6B3HIG5-F1
#
_entry.id   AF-A0A6B3HIG5-F1
#
_cell.length_a   1.000
_cell.length_b   1.000
_cell.length_c   1.000
_cell.angle_alpha   90.00
_cell.angle_beta   90.00
_cell.angle_gamma   90.00
#
_symmetry.space_group_name_H-M   'P 1'
#
loop_
_entity.id
_entity.type
_entity.pdbx_description
1 polymer ?
#
loop_
_entity_poly.entity_id
_entity_poly.type
_entity_poly.pdbx_seq_one_letter_code
_entity_poly.pdbx_strand_id
1 'polypeptide(L)'
;MAASWQAGLEGRRHAARGGARKRAAGAGARHQLVFVDRLVATLIHLRHDLPHSVLGLLFGVDRSTVTRAIGEIRALLASRGCAVTDRPGLRLHTLADV
;
A
#
# COMPACT_ATOMS: atom_id res chain seq x y z
N MET A 1 12.13 13.20 -0.72
CA MET A 1 10.66 13.12 -0.90
C MET A 1 9.99 11.99 -0.13
N ALA A 2 10.47 10.73 -0.20
CA ALA A 2 9.85 9.62 0.55
C ALA A 2 9.94 9.79 2.08
N ALA A 3 11.05 10.34 2.59
CA ALA A 3 11.29 10.51 4.03
C ALA A 3 10.30 11.48 4.71
N SER A 4 9.96 12.62 4.09
CA SER A 4 9.00 13.58 4.66
C SER A 4 7.57 13.03 4.68
N TRP A 5 7.19 12.26 3.66
CA TRP A 5 5.92 11.54 3.64
C TRP A 5 5.87 10.40 4.67
N GLN A 6 6.94 9.61 4.80
CA GLN A 6 7.07 8.58 5.83
C GLN A 6 6.95 9.17 7.24
N ALA A 7 7.55 10.33 7.49
CA ALA A 7 7.42 11.05 8.76
C ALA A 7 5.96 11.47 9.03
N GLY A 8 5.25 12.00 8.03
CA GLY A 8 3.81 12.33 8.17
C GLY A 8 2.93 11.10 8.45
N LEU A 9 3.25 9.94 7.85
CA LEU A 9 2.58 8.69 8.15
C LEU A 9 2.82 8.21 9.59
N GLU A 10 4.06 8.23 10.05
CA GLU A 10 4.37 7.88 11.42
C GLU A 10 3.78 8.88 12.42
N GLY A 11 3.69 10.17 12.07
CA GLY A 11 2.98 11.18 12.86
C GLY A 11 1.51 10.85 13.04
N ARG A 12 0.80 10.51 11.95
CA ARG A 12 -0.61 10.06 12.03
C ARG A 12 -0.77 8.80 12.88
N ARG A 13 0.15 7.84 12.75
CA ARG A 13 0.13 6.62 13.57
C ARG A 13 0.43 6.91 15.03
N HIS A 14 1.34 7.83 15.30
CA HIS A 14 1.67 8.24 16.66
C HIS A 14 0.45 8.86 17.33
N ALA A 15 -0.25 9.78 16.64
CA ALA A 15 -1.49 10.37 17.11
C ALA A 15 -2.57 9.31 17.36
N ALA A 16 -2.80 8.40 16.40
CA ALA A 16 -3.79 7.32 16.56
C ALA A 16 -3.44 6.33 17.68
N ARG A 17 -2.15 6.10 17.94
CA ARG A 17 -1.66 5.24 19.04
C ARG A 17 -1.59 5.96 20.39
N GLY A 18 -1.71 7.29 20.42
CA GLY A 18 -1.44 8.10 21.60
C GLY A 18 0.02 8.06 22.06
N GLY A 19 0.97 7.71 21.18
CA GLY A 19 2.37 7.59 21.57
C GLY A 19 3.27 6.74 20.66
N ALA A 20 4.54 6.65 21.07
CA ALA A 20 5.55 5.86 20.38
C ALA A 20 5.22 4.36 20.41
N ARG A 21 5.60 3.66 19.34
CA ARG A 21 5.33 2.23 19.22
C ARG A 21 6.21 1.45 20.19
N LYS A 22 5.62 0.59 21.01
CA LYS A 22 6.35 -0.38 21.84
C LYS A 22 6.48 -1.71 21.08
N ARG A 23 7.70 -2.20 20.88
CA ARG A 23 8.00 -3.53 20.31
C ARG A 23 9.00 -4.25 21.21
N ALA A 24 8.81 -5.55 21.43
CA ALA A 24 9.85 -6.39 21.98
C ALA A 24 11.05 -6.43 21.03
N ALA A 25 12.27 -6.49 21.57
CA ALA A 25 13.47 -6.68 20.77
C ALA A 25 13.32 -7.96 19.93
N GLY A 26 13.57 -7.87 18.62
CA GLY A 26 13.41 -8.99 17.68
C GLY A 26 12.00 -9.20 17.12
N ALA A 27 10.97 -8.52 17.63
CA ALA A 27 9.60 -8.70 17.12
C ALA A 27 9.36 -7.92 15.80
N GLY A 28 9.54 -8.60 14.67
CA GLY A 28 8.85 -8.28 13.42
C GLY A 28 9.69 -8.33 12.14
N ALA A 29 9.06 -8.83 11.07
CA ALA A 29 9.62 -8.88 9.72
C ALA A 29 10.15 -7.51 9.27
N ARG A 30 11.38 -7.51 8.73
CA ARG A 30 12.08 -6.31 8.24
C ARG A 30 11.74 -5.94 6.79
N HIS A 31 10.86 -6.70 6.13
CA HIS A 31 10.45 -6.43 4.76
C HIS A 31 9.26 -5.46 4.74
N GLN A 32 9.55 -4.16 4.77
CA GLN A 32 8.57 -3.16 4.40
C GLN A 32 8.77 -2.82 2.93
N LEU A 33 7.70 -2.90 2.13
CA LEU A 33 7.67 -2.38 0.78
C LEU A 33 8.27 -0.97 0.75
N VAL A 34 9.22 -0.73 -0.15
CA VAL A 34 9.74 0.64 -0.34
C VAL A 34 8.67 1.50 -1.00
N PHE A 35 8.85 2.83 -1.00
CA PHE A 35 7.84 3.75 -1.54
C PHE A 35 7.40 3.39 -2.96
N VAL A 36 8.34 3.03 -3.83
CA VAL A 36 8.07 2.66 -5.22
C VAL A 36 7.18 1.42 -5.28
N ASP A 37 7.49 0.37 -4.54
CA ASP A 37 6.67 -0.85 -4.52
C ASP A 37 5.26 -0.58 -3.99
N ARG A 38 5.13 0.26 -2.95
CA ARG A 38 3.80 0.67 -2.45
C ARG A 38 3.01 1.40 -3.53
N LEU A 39 3.67 2.31 -4.25
CA LEU A 39 3.05 3.06 -5.33
C LEU A 39 2.61 2.11 -6.46
N VAL A 40 3.50 1.22 -6.92
CA VAL A 40 3.20 0.25 -7.98
C VAL A 40 2.07 -0.70 -7.56
N ALA A 41 2.13 -1.29 -6.37
CA ALA A 41 1.06 -2.15 -5.86
C ALA A 41 -0.30 -1.43 -5.82
N THR A 42 -0.29 -0.15 -5.42
CA THR A 42 -1.52 0.67 -5.40
C THR A 42 -2.03 0.98 -6.80
N LEU A 43 -1.15 1.31 -7.73
CA LEU A 43 -1.55 1.57 -9.12
C LEU A 43 -2.09 0.32 -9.81
N ILE A 44 -1.49 -0.86 -9.56
CA ILE A 44 -2.01 -2.13 -10.07
C ILE A 44 -3.41 -2.39 -9.51
N HIS A 45 -3.60 -2.24 -8.20
CA HIS A 45 -4.90 -2.40 -7.58
C HIS A 45 -5.96 -1.46 -8.19
N LEU A 46 -5.64 -0.17 -8.32
CA LEU A 46 -6.58 0.84 -8.81
C LEU A 46 -6.88 0.72 -10.31
N ARG A 47 -5.96 0.16 -11.11
CA ARG A 47 -6.12 0.04 -12.57
C ARG A 47 -6.72 -1.28 -13.02
N HIS A 48 -6.46 -2.36 -12.28
CA HIS A 48 -6.79 -3.72 -12.69
C HIS A 48 -7.72 -4.43 -11.70
N ASP A 49 -8.15 -3.74 -10.63
CA ASP A 49 -8.98 -4.29 -9.56
C ASP A 49 -8.39 -5.57 -8.94
N LEU A 50 -7.06 -5.64 -8.89
CA LEU A 50 -6.37 -6.85 -8.45
C LEU A 50 -6.56 -7.07 -6.94
N PRO A 51 -6.91 -8.29 -6.48
CA PRO A 51 -7.09 -8.56 -5.06
C PRO A 51 -5.80 -8.33 -4.26
N HIS A 52 -5.95 -7.86 -3.02
CA HIS A 52 -4.82 -7.59 -2.13
C HIS A 52 -3.98 -8.84 -1.80
N SER A 53 -4.61 -10.02 -1.80
CA SER A 53 -3.92 -11.29 -1.62
C SER A 53 -3.01 -11.63 -2.79
N VAL A 54 -3.45 -11.38 -4.02
CA VAL A 54 -2.66 -11.57 -5.25
C VAL A 54 -1.47 -10.63 -5.26
N LEU A 55 -1.68 -9.37 -4.88
CA LEU A 55 -0.59 -8.41 -4.70
C LEU A 55 0.38 -8.87 -3.58
N GLY A 56 -0.13 -9.45 -2.50
CA GLY A 56 0.73 -10.01 -1.45
C GLY A 56 1.66 -11.09 -1.99
N LEU A 57 1.13 -11.99 -2.82
CA LEU A 57 1.91 -13.01 -3.50
C LEU A 57 2.95 -12.41 -4.47
N LEU A 58 2.56 -11.44 -5.30
CA LEU A 58 3.45 -10.80 -6.29
C LEU A 58 4.63 -10.07 -5.64
N PHE A 59 4.40 -9.44 -4.49
CA PHE A 59 5.41 -8.65 -3.79
C PHE A 59 6.09 -9.41 -2.64
N GLY A 60 5.75 -10.69 -2.42
CA GLY A 60 6.33 -11.51 -1.33
C GLY A 60 6.01 -10.97 0.08
N VAL A 61 4.86 -10.32 0.26
CA VAL A 61 4.44 -9.71 1.53
C VAL A 61 3.06 -10.19 1.96
N ASP A 62 2.77 -10.07 3.25
CA ASP A 62 1.43 -10.37 3.76
C ASP A 62 0.36 -9.42 3.20
N ARG A 63 -0.86 -9.92 3.02
CA ARG A 63 -2.03 -9.15 2.56
C ARG A 63 -2.21 -7.85 3.35
N SER A 64 -2.01 -7.87 4.68
CA SER A 64 -2.15 -6.68 5.52
C SER A 64 -1.11 -5.60 5.19
N THR A 65 0.07 -5.99 4.71
CA THR A 65 1.10 -5.06 4.25
C THR A 65 0.65 -4.33 2.99
N VAL A 66 0.01 -5.06 2.07
CA VAL A 66 -0.57 -4.48 0.85
C VAL A 66 -1.72 -3.53 1.17
N THR A 67 -2.67 -3.95 2.02
CA THR A 67 -3.80 -3.09 2.42
C THR A 67 -3.32 -1.79 3.06
N ARG A 68 -2.29 -1.89 3.91
CA ARG A 68 -1.67 -0.72 4.51
C ARG A 68 -1.01 0.17 3.46
N ALA A 69 -0.22 -0.40 2.53
CA ALA A 69 0.43 0.35 1.47
C ALA A 69 -0.58 1.12 0.60
N ILE A 70 -1.69 0.47 0.22
CA ILE A 70 -2.75 1.09 -0.58
C ILE A 70 -3.39 2.27 0.15
N GLY A 71 -3.73 2.11 1.43
CA GLY A 71 -4.29 3.21 2.23
C GLY A 71 -3.35 4.42 2.33
N GLU A 72 -2.05 4.17 2.52
CA GLU A 72 -1.04 5.22 2.60
C GLU A 72 -0.86 5.99 1.29
N ILE A 73 -0.79 5.27 0.16
CA ILE A 73 -0.58 5.86 -1.16
C ILE A 73 -1.85 6.55 -1.65
N ARG A 74 -3.05 6.00 -1.41
CA ARG A 74 -4.31 6.68 -1.74
C ARG A 74 -4.42 8.03 -1.03
N ALA A 75 -4.03 8.10 0.24
CA ALA A 75 -4.00 9.37 0.97
C ALA A 75 -3.01 10.38 0.36
N LEU A 76 -1.85 9.92 -0.12
CA LEU A 76 -0.86 10.76 -0.79
C LEU A 76 -1.35 11.24 -2.17
N LEU A 77 -1.99 10.38 -2.94
CA LEU A 77 -2.56 10.72 -4.24
C LEU A 77 -3.67 11.77 -4.06
N ALA A 78 -4.55 11.57 -3.08
CA ALA A 78 -5.60 12.53 -2.74
C ALA A 78 -5.02 13.89 -2.33
N SER A 79 -3.99 13.92 -1.47
CA SER A 79 -3.37 15.18 -1.04
C SER A 79 -2.66 15.94 -2.16
N ARG A 80 -2.32 15.26 -3.26
CA ARG A 80 -1.68 15.85 -4.44
C ARG A 80 -2.66 16.15 -5.58
N GLY A 81 -3.94 15.86 -5.41
CA GLY A 81 -4.94 15.98 -6.49
C GLY A 81 -4.72 14.99 -7.64
N CYS A 82 -3.99 13.90 -7.41
CA CYS A 82 -3.75 12.89 -8.43
C CYS A 82 -4.92 11.90 -8.49
N ALA A 83 -5.78 12.04 -9.50
CA ALA A 83 -6.78 11.03 -9.83
C ALA A 83 -6.14 9.91 -10.64
N VAL A 84 -6.23 8.67 -10.16
CA VAL A 84 -5.94 7.49 -10.99
C VAL A 84 -7.24 7.19 -11.73
N THR A 85 -7.30 7.57 -13.00
CA THR A 85 -8.46 7.26 -13.85
C THR A 85 -8.62 5.74 -13.88
N ASP A 86 -9.77 5.29 -13.41
CA ASP A 86 -10.20 3.92 -13.61
C ASP A 86 -10.23 3.65 -15.13
N ARG A 87 -9.57 2.60 -15.58
CA ARG A 87 -9.68 2.13 -16.96
C ARG A 87 -10.53 0.86 -16.93
N PRO A 88 -11.87 1.00 -16.98
CA PRO A 88 -12.79 -0.12 -16.80
C PRO A 88 -12.68 -1.24 -17.86
N GLY A 89 -11.81 -1.12 -18.87
CA GLY A 89 -11.60 -2.11 -19.93
C GLY A 89 -10.30 -2.93 -19.85
N LEU A 90 -9.51 -2.83 -18.77
CA LEU A 90 -8.22 -3.54 -18.64
C LEU A 90 -8.16 -4.40 -17.38
N ARG A 91 -9.28 -5.03 -17.02
CA ARG A 91 -9.28 -6.07 -16.00
C ARG A 91 -8.50 -7.27 -16.52
N LEU A 92 -7.57 -7.79 -15.73
CA LEU A 92 -6.88 -9.02 -16.09
C LEU A 92 -7.91 -10.15 -16.01
N HIS A 93 -8.26 -10.73 -17.16
CA HIS A 93 -9.08 -11.92 -17.23
C HIS A 93 -8.36 -13.07 -16.51
N THR A 94 -9.05 -13.68 -15.56
CA THR A 94 -8.57 -14.88 -14.89
C THR A 94 -8.91 -16.11 -15.73
N LEU A 95 -8.34 -17.27 -15.40
CA LEU A 95 -8.66 -18.53 -16.10
C LEU A 95 -10.16 -18.89 -16.05
N ALA A 96 -10.94 -18.31 -15.14
CA ALA A 96 -12.38 -18.51 -15.07
C ALA A 96 -13.18 -17.60 -16.04
N ASP A 97 -12.52 -16.64 -16.69
CA ASP A 97 -13.13 -15.67 -17.60
C ASP A 97 -12.95 -16.05 -19.10
N VAL A 98 -12.41 -17.25 -19.41
CA VAL A 98 -12.19 -17.81 -20.77
C VAL A 98 -13.05 -19.05 -20.97
#